data_AF-A0A9X6BBY8-F1
#
_entry.id   AF-A0A9X6BBY8-F1
#
_cell.length_a   1.000
_cell.length_b   1.000
_cell.length_c   1.000
_cell.angle_alpha   90.00
_cell.angle_beta   90.00
_cell.angle_gamma   90.00
#
_symmetry.space_group_name_H-M   'P 1'
#
loop_
_entity.id
_entity.type
_entity.pdbx_description
1 polymer ?
#
loop_
_entity_poly.entity_id
_entity_poly.type
_entity_poly.pdbx_seq_one_letter_code
_entity_poly.pdbx_strand_id
1 'polypeptide(L)'
;MAFEGLADRLQQTMQKIRGKGKVSEADVKEMMREVRLALLEADVNFKVVKDFVKRVSERAVGQDVMKSLTPGQQVIKVVQEELTELMGGEQSKIAVANKPPTVIMMVGLQGAGKTTTTGKLANLLRKKHNRKPMLVAADIYRPAAIKQLETLGKQLDMPVFSLGDQVSPVEIAKQAIAKAKEDHHDYVLIDTAGRLHIDEELMDELAKVKEVAKPDEIFLVVDAMTGQDAVNVAQSFHEQLGLTGVVLTKLDGDTRGGAALSIKAVTNTPIKFAGMGEKLDAIEAFHPARMASRILGMGDVLTLIEKAQATVDEEKAKELEQKMRTLSFTLDDFLEQLGQVRQLGPLDELLGMLPGANKIKGLKNAQVDEKQIGHIEAIIRSMTKLEREQPEIINASRKKRIAKGSGTTVQEINRLIKQFDDMKKMMKTMTGMQKGKKKGLGGLKFPFM
;
A
#
# COMPACT_ATOMS: atom_id res chain seq x y z
N MET A 1 -1.14 -3.83 -20.21
CA MET A 1 -1.81 -3.25 -19.02
C MET A 1 -2.98 -4.14 -18.65
N ALA A 2 -2.72 -5.29 -18.02
CA ALA A 2 -3.76 -6.28 -17.70
C ALA A 2 -4.58 -5.89 -16.45
N PHE A 3 -3.99 -5.09 -15.55
CA PHE A 3 -4.68 -4.57 -14.36
C PHE A 3 -5.59 -3.37 -14.62
N GLU A 4 -5.34 -2.60 -15.69
CA GLU A 4 -6.28 -1.55 -16.13
C GLU A 4 -7.60 -2.17 -16.59
N GLY A 5 -7.56 -3.26 -17.36
CA GLY A 5 -8.78 -3.96 -17.81
C GLY A 5 -9.61 -4.56 -16.67
N LEU A 6 -8.95 -5.01 -15.60
CA LEU A 6 -9.60 -5.56 -14.41
C LEU A 6 -10.23 -4.46 -13.56
N ALA A 7 -9.49 -3.37 -13.33
CA ALA A 7 -10.00 -2.17 -12.68
C ALA A 7 -11.20 -1.58 -13.43
N ASP A 8 -11.10 -1.48 -14.75
CA ASP A 8 -12.16 -0.96 -15.63
C ASP A 8 -13.40 -1.85 -15.62
N ARG A 9 -13.25 -3.18 -15.70
CA ARG A 9 -14.38 -4.13 -15.61
C ARG A 9 -15.05 -4.08 -14.25
N LEU A 10 -14.28 -4.01 -13.16
CA LEU A 10 -14.83 -3.81 -11.82
C LEU A 10 -15.53 -2.45 -11.71
N GLN A 11 -14.97 -1.37 -12.27
CA GLN A 11 -15.60 -0.05 -12.30
C GLN A 11 -16.90 -0.02 -13.10
N GLN A 12 -16.95 -0.69 -14.25
CA GLN A 12 -18.15 -0.80 -15.07
C GLN A 12 -19.25 -1.58 -14.35
N THR A 13 -18.87 -2.65 -13.67
CA THR A 13 -19.80 -3.42 -12.82
C THR A 13 -20.29 -2.58 -11.65
N MET A 14 -19.43 -1.74 -11.07
CA MET A 14 -19.82 -0.77 -10.03
C MET A 14 -20.82 0.27 -10.51
N GLN A 15 -20.66 0.81 -11.72
CA GLN A 15 -21.60 1.79 -12.27
C GLN A 15 -23.01 1.20 -12.43
N LYS A 16 -23.11 -0.08 -12.80
CA LYS A 16 -24.41 -0.78 -12.92
C LYS A 16 -25.12 -0.96 -11.57
N ILE A 17 -24.37 -1.13 -10.49
CA ILE A 17 -24.91 -1.43 -9.15
C ILE A 17 -25.15 -0.17 -8.32
N ARG A 18 -24.42 0.93 -8.57
CA ARG A 18 -24.52 2.20 -7.83
C ARG A 18 -25.93 2.81 -7.80
N GLY A 19 -26.80 2.45 -8.74
CA GLY A 19 -28.20 2.88 -8.79
C GLY A 19 -29.19 2.02 -7.97
N LYS A 20 -28.77 0.89 -7.42
CA LYS A 20 -29.63 -0.03 -6.66
C LYS A 20 -29.46 0.18 -5.15
N GLY A 21 -30.58 0.36 -4.43
CA GLY A 21 -30.57 0.58 -2.98
C GLY A 21 -30.21 -0.65 -2.13
N LYS A 22 -30.30 -1.85 -2.70
CA LYS A 22 -29.83 -3.12 -2.13
C LYS A 22 -29.21 -3.98 -3.23
N VAL A 23 -28.15 -4.70 -2.89
CA VAL A 23 -27.53 -5.71 -3.76
C VAL A 23 -28.29 -7.02 -3.58
N SER A 24 -28.75 -7.60 -4.70
CA SER A 24 -29.36 -8.93 -4.70
C SER A 24 -28.29 -10.02 -4.83
N GLU A 25 -28.63 -11.26 -4.48
CA GLU A 25 -27.73 -12.42 -4.71
C GLU A 25 -27.33 -12.55 -6.19
N ALA A 26 -28.23 -12.19 -7.12
CA ALA A 26 -27.94 -12.19 -8.55
C ALA A 26 -26.86 -11.16 -8.92
N ASP A 27 -26.89 -9.97 -8.30
CA ASP A 27 -25.87 -8.93 -8.52
C ASP A 27 -24.50 -9.37 -7.97
N VAL A 28 -24.46 -9.99 -6.78
CA VAL A 28 -23.22 -10.57 -6.21
C VAL A 28 -22.64 -11.63 -7.14
N LYS A 29 -23.49 -12.50 -7.70
CA LYS A 29 -23.06 -13.57 -8.61
C LYS A 29 -22.49 -13.03 -9.92
N GLU A 30 -23.07 -11.96 -10.48
CA GLU A 30 -22.53 -11.28 -11.66
C GLU A 30 -21.16 -10.65 -11.35
N MET A 31 -21.05 -9.92 -10.24
CA MET A 31 -19.77 -9.34 -9.80
C MET A 31 -18.70 -10.41 -9.61
N MET A 32 -19.06 -11.52 -8.97
CA MET A 32 -18.12 -12.59 -8.68
C MET A 32 -17.66 -13.34 -9.93
N ARG A 33 -18.48 -13.36 -10.98
CA ARG A 33 -18.08 -13.87 -12.29
C ARG A 33 -17.00 -13.00 -12.92
N GLU A 34 -17.16 -11.68 -12.87
CA GLU A 34 -16.14 -10.74 -13.37
C GLU A 34 -14.84 -10.86 -12.58
N VAL A 35 -14.91 -10.85 -11.24
CA VAL A 35 -13.75 -11.05 -10.35
C VAL A 35 -13.05 -12.39 -10.64
N ARG A 36 -13.81 -13.46 -10.89
CA ARG A 36 -13.26 -14.77 -11.25
C ARG A 36 -12.48 -14.71 -12.57
N LEU A 37 -13.05 -14.13 -13.61
CA LEU A 37 -12.39 -14.00 -14.91
C LEU A 37 -11.12 -13.16 -14.78
N ALA A 38 -11.21 -12.05 -14.07
CA ALA A 38 -10.12 -11.18 -13.70
C ALA A 38 -8.94 -11.91 -13.02
N LEU A 39 -9.22 -12.73 -12.00
CA LEU A 39 -8.17 -13.50 -11.31
C LEU A 39 -7.57 -14.60 -12.19
N LEU A 40 -8.36 -15.24 -13.06
CA LEU A 40 -7.84 -16.21 -14.02
C LEU A 40 -7.00 -15.57 -15.12
N GLU A 41 -7.43 -14.41 -15.64
CA GLU A 41 -6.64 -13.57 -16.53
C GLU A 41 -5.35 -13.08 -15.84
N ALA A 42 -5.35 -12.96 -14.51
CA ALA A 42 -4.17 -12.66 -13.71
C ALA A 42 -3.23 -13.87 -13.45
N ASP A 43 -3.47 -15.00 -14.13
CA ASP A 43 -2.74 -16.27 -13.97
C ASP A 43 -2.80 -16.86 -12.55
N VAL A 44 -3.84 -16.54 -11.77
CA VAL A 44 -4.09 -17.14 -10.45
C VAL A 44 -4.57 -18.59 -10.60
N ASN A 45 -4.13 -19.48 -9.70
CA ASN A 45 -4.51 -20.89 -9.73
C ASN A 45 -6.03 -21.09 -9.66
N PHE A 46 -6.58 -21.90 -10.57
CA PHE A 46 -8.01 -22.13 -10.68
C PHE A 46 -8.67 -22.62 -9.38
N LYS A 47 -7.98 -23.49 -8.60
CA LYS A 47 -8.50 -23.98 -7.32
C LYS A 47 -8.60 -22.82 -6.32
N VAL A 48 -7.56 -22.00 -6.23
CA VAL A 48 -7.51 -20.80 -5.37
C VAL A 48 -8.60 -19.81 -5.75
N VAL A 49 -8.80 -19.55 -7.06
CA VAL A 49 -9.88 -18.67 -7.52
C VAL A 49 -11.26 -19.22 -7.16
N LYS A 50 -11.48 -20.53 -7.35
CA LYS A 50 -12.77 -21.17 -7.03
C LYS A 50 -13.10 -21.02 -5.54
N ASP A 51 -12.13 -21.29 -4.67
CA ASP A 51 -12.30 -21.21 -3.22
C ASP A 51 -12.49 -19.75 -2.76
N PHE A 52 -11.73 -18.82 -3.34
CA PHE A 52 -11.88 -17.39 -3.12
C PHE A 52 -13.29 -16.90 -3.44
N VAL A 53 -13.78 -17.19 -4.65
CA VAL A 53 -15.12 -16.77 -5.11
C VAL A 53 -16.21 -17.32 -4.18
N LYS A 54 -16.05 -18.58 -3.71
CA LYS A 54 -16.99 -19.19 -2.78
C LYS A 54 -17.04 -18.40 -1.45
N ARG A 55 -15.88 -18.15 -0.83
CA ARG A 55 -15.80 -17.45 0.47
C ARG A 55 -16.31 -16.01 0.38
N VAL A 56 -15.95 -15.28 -0.68
CA VAL A 56 -16.44 -13.92 -0.90
C VAL A 56 -17.96 -13.91 -1.12
N SER A 57 -18.50 -14.84 -1.91
CA SER A 57 -19.94 -14.90 -2.18
C SER A 57 -20.74 -15.15 -0.90
N GLU A 58 -20.28 -16.07 -0.04
CA GLU A 58 -20.91 -16.38 1.25
C GLU A 58 -20.87 -15.16 2.19
N ARG A 59 -19.73 -14.46 2.28
CA ARG A 59 -19.57 -13.25 3.11
C ARG A 59 -20.36 -12.04 2.58
N ALA A 60 -20.42 -11.87 1.26
CA ALA A 60 -21.09 -10.72 0.63
C ALA A 60 -22.61 -10.78 0.74
N VAL A 61 -23.20 -11.98 0.81
CA VAL A 61 -24.65 -12.17 1.01
C VAL A 61 -25.04 -12.10 2.50
N GLY A 62 -24.16 -12.56 3.40
CA GLY A 62 -24.44 -12.68 4.84
C GLY A 62 -24.15 -11.45 5.70
N GLN A 63 -23.45 -10.43 5.19
CA GLN A 63 -23.19 -9.19 5.96
C GLN A 63 -24.34 -8.20 5.81
N ASP A 64 -24.96 -7.84 6.94
CA ASP A 64 -25.83 -6.67 7.02
C ASP A 64 -25.06 -5.43 6.54
N VAL A 65 -25.66 -4.70 5.59
CA VAL A 65 -25.06 -3.51 4.99
C VAL A 65 -24.71 -2.52 6.10
N MET A 66 -23.42 -2.28 6.32
CA MET A 66 -22.99 -1.21 7.21
C MET A 66 -23.64 0.10 6.72
N LYS A 67 -24.34 0.81 7.61
CA LYS A 67 -25.15 2.00 7.26
C LYS A 67 -24.39 3.11 6.50
N SER A 68 -23.06 3.08 6.52
CA SER A 68 -22.17 4.08 5.92
C SER A 68 -21.69 3.77 4.50
N LEU A 69 -21.87 2.55 3.97
CA LEU A 69 -21.32 2.15 2.67
C LEU A 69 -22.42 1.78 1.67
N THR A 70 -22.19 2.12 0.40
CA THR A 70 -23.06 1.60 -0.68
C THR A 70 -22.87 0.09 -0.82
N PRO A 71 -23.91 -0.66 -1.19
CA PRO A 71 -23.81 -2.12 -1.34
C PRO A 71 -22.65 -2.59 -2.25
N GLY A 72 -22.34 -1.87 -3.34
CA GLY A 72 -21.21 -2.20 -4.21
C GLY A 72 -19.83 -1.99 -3.55
N GLN A 73 -19.68 -0.95 -2.73
CA GLN A 73 -18.47 -0.71 -1.94
C GLN A 73 -18.26 -1.78 -0.87
N GLN A 74 -19.34 -2.31 -0.30
CA GLN A 74 -19.27 -3.39 0.68
C GLN A 74 -18.68 -4.66 0.04
N VAL A 75 -19.15 -5.04 -1.16
CA VAL A 75 -18.61 -6.23 -1.85
C VAL A 75 -17.12 -6.05 -2.18
N ILE A 76 -16.69 -4.85 -2.60
CA ILE A 76 -15.27 -4.57 -2.85
C ILE A 76 -14.45 -4.68 -1.57
N LYS A 77 -14.95 -4.13 -0.46
CA LYS A 77 -14.29 -4.25 0.83
C LYS A 77 -14.10 -5.72 1.22
N VAL A 78 -15.14 -6.54 1.06
CA VAL A 78 -15.05 -7.99 1.33
C VAL A 78 -14.04 -8.66 0.39
N VAL A 79 -14.02 -8.33 -0.89
CA VAL A 79 -13.04 -8.84 -1.87
C VAL A 79 -11.62 -8.44 -1.46
N GLN A 80 -11.38 -7.19 -1.06
CA GLN A 80 -10.07 -6.70 -0.64
C GLN A 80 -9.60 -7.39 0.65
N GLU A 81 -10.46 -7.48 1.66
CA GLU A 81 -10.16 -8.16 2.93
C GLU A 81 -9.77 -9.62 2.66
N GLU A 82 -10.55 -10.31 1.84
CA GLU A 82 -10.28 -11.71 1.50
C GLU A 82 -9.00 -11.88 0.66
N LEU A 83 -8.70 -10.96 -0.27
CA LEU A 83 -7.44 -10.96 -1.02
C LEU A 83 -6.24 -10.70 -0.08
N THR A 84 -6.41 -9.80 0.88
CA THR A 84 -5.39 -9.47 1.89
C THR A 84 -5.11 -10.68 2.76
N GLU A 85 -6.14 -11.36 3.23
CA GLU A 85 -6.05 -12.58 4.04
C GLU A 85 -5.39 -13.72 3.26
N LEU A 86 -5.79 -13.93 2.00
CA LEU A 86 -5.16 -14.90 1.11
C LEU A 86 -3.66 -14.67 0.90
N MET A 87 -3.21 -13.41 0.95
CA MET A 87 -1.79 -13.04 0.82
C MET A 87 -1.01 -13.08 2.14
N GLY A 88 -1.65 -13.48 3.25
CA GLY A 88 -1.00 -13.63 4.56
C GLY A 88 -1.40 -12.58 5.60
N GLY A 89 -2.34 -11.70 5.29
CA GLY A 89 -2.89 -10.71 6.21
C GLY A 89 -1.89 -9.58 6.48
N GLU A 90 -1.04 -9.76 7.49
CA GLU A 90 -0.09 -8.75 7.95
C GLU A 90 1.32 -8.95 7.38
N GLN A 91 2.11 -7.89 7.44
CA GLN A 91 3.52 -7.92 7.05
C GLN A 91 4.30 -8.89 7.93
N SER A 92 4.94 -9.89 7.31
CA SER A 92 5.84 -10.80 8.01
C SER A 92 7.23 -10.20 8.12
N LYS A 93 7.77 -10.12 9.35
CA LYS A 93 9.13 -9.63 9.60
C LYS A 93 10.17 -10.69 9.29
N ILE A 94 11.38 -10.26 8.92
CA ILE A 94 12.55 -11.13 8.78
C ILE A 94 12.96 -11.70 10.14
N ALA A 95 13.44 -12.93 10.17
CA ALA A 95 13.92 -13.53 11.41
C ALA A 95 15.17 -12.81 11.95
N VAL A 96 15.31 -12.89 13.27
CA VAL A 96 16.52 -12.47 13.99
C VAL A 96 16.83 -13.62 14.94
N ALA A 97 17.96 -14.30 14.71
CA ALA A 97 18.38 -15.39 15.57
C ALA A 97 18.71 -14.87 16.98
N ASN A 98 18.37 -15.66 18.00
CA ASN A 98 18.72 -15.34 19.40
C ASN A 98 20.24 -15.31 19.62
N LYS A 99 20.99 -16.06 18.80
CA LYS A 99 22.45 -16.11 18.80
C LYS A 99 22.95 -15.84 17.37
N PRO A 100 23.69 -14.74 17.12
CA PRO A 100 24.27 -14.47 15.81
C PRO A 100 25.25 -15.56 15.34
N PRO A 101 25.43 -15.75 14.02
CA PRO A 101 24.73 -15.06 12.93
C PRO A 101 23.33 -15.64 12.65
N THR A 102 22.42 -14.79 12.14
CA THR A 102 21.17 -15.25 11.51
C THR A 102 21.49 -15.74 10.10
N VAL A 103 21.17 -17.00 9.80
CA VAL A 103 21.50 -17.63 8.51
C VAL A 103 20.26 -17.67 7.63
N ILE A 104 20.37 -17.10 6.42
CA ILE A 104 19.30 -17.10 5.42
C ILE A 104 19.78 -17.80 4.16
N MET A 105 19.04 -18.82 3.73
CA MET A 105 19.33 -19.58 2.51
C MET A 105 18.38 -19.16 1.39
N MET A 106 18.92 -18.73 0.25
CA MET A 106 18.17 -18.27 -0.91
C MET A 106 18.05 -19.39 -1.94
N VAL A 107 16.84 -19.88 -2.20
CA VAL A 107 16.56 -20.98 -3.12
C VAL A 107 15.55 -20.58 -4.20
N GLY A 108 15.44 -21.35 -5.27
CA GLY A 108 14.48 -21.12 -6.35
C GLY A 108 15.04 -21.36 -7.75
N LEU A 109 14.19 -21.19 -8.76
CA LEU A 109 14.52 -21.49 -10.15
C LEU A 109 15.68 -20.66 -10.70
N GLN A 110 16.27 -21.17 -11.78
CA GLN A 110 17.22 -20.40 -12.58
C GLN A 110 16.56 -19.12 -13.13
N GLY A 111 17.27 -18.00 -13.08
CA GLY A 111 16.77 -16.73 -13.60
C GLY A 111 15.73 -16.01 -12.72
N ALA A 112 15.29 -16.58 -11.60
CA ALA A 112 14.33 -15.95 -10.68
C ALA A 112 14.88 -14.70 -9.95
N GLY A 113 16.21 -14.46 -10.04
CA GLY A 113 16.86 -13.29 -9.45
C GLY A 113 17.44 -13.51 -8.05
N LYS A 114 17.83 -14.74 -7.69
CA LYS A 114 18.42 -15.09 -6.38
C LYS A 114 19.61 -14.20 -6.00
N THR A 115 20.70 -14.23 -6.78
CA THR A 115 21.92 -13.44 -6.53
C THR A 115 21.64 -11.95 -6.34
N THR A 116 20.80 -11.36 -7.22
CA THR A 116 20.42 -9.95 -7.13
C THR A 116 19.59 -9.68 -5.87
N THR A 117 18.67 -10.58 -5.52
CA THR A 117 17.83 -10.49 -4.31
C THR A 117 18.67 -10.62 -3.05
N THR A 118 19.64 -11.52 -3.01
CA THR A 118 20.61 -11.68 -1.92
C THR A 118 21.34 -10.36 -1.68
N GLY A 119 21.83 -9.72 -2.75
CA GLY A 119 22.47 -8.41 -2.69
C GLY A 119 21.58 -7.29 -2.18
N LYS A 120 20.36 -7.19 -2.73
CA LYS A 120 19.36 -6.20 -2.30
C LYS A 120 18.98 -6.37 -0.83
N LEU A 121 18.77 -7.61 -0.38
CA LEU A 121 18.44 -7.93 1.00
C LEU A 121 19.59 -7.55 1.94
N ALA A 122 20.83 -7.85 1.57
CA ALA A 122 22.01 -7.42 2.32
C ALA A 122 22.05 -5.90 2.46
N ASN A 123 21.86 -5.17 1.35
CA ASN A 123 21.83 -3.71 1.34
C ASN A 123 20.72 -3.14 2.23
N LEU A 124 19.53 -3.75 2.21
CA LEU A 124 18.41 -3.39 3.08
C LEU A 124 18.76 -3.59 4.55
N LEU A 125 19.35 -4.74 4.91
CA LEU A 125 19.77 -5.08 6.27
C LEU A 125 20.83 -4.11 6.80
N ARG A 126 21.81 -3.75 5.96
CA ARG A 126 22.83 -2.77 6.35
C ARG A 126 22.25 -1.37 6.51
N LYS A 127 21.52 -0.86 5.50
CA LYS A 127 21.07 0.54 5.48
C LYS A 127 19.91 0.83 6.42
N LYS A 128 18.92 -0.06 6.50
CA LYS A 128 17.70 0.17 7.30
C LYS A 128 17.76 -0.45 8.69
N HIS A 129 18.48 -1.57 8.85
CA HIS A 129 18.53 -2.31 10.12
C HIS A 129 19.88 -2.20 10.84
N ASN A 130 20.85 -1.48 10.27
CA ASN A 130 22.19 -1.30 10.83
C ASN A 130 22.87 -2.63 11.22
N ARG A 131 22.73 -3.64 10.35
CA ARG A 131 23.31 -4.98 10.53
C ARG A 131 24.55 -5.18 9.67
N LYS A 132 25.38 -6.16 10.03
CA LYS A 132 26.58 -6.56 9.27
C LYS A 132 26.37 -7.89 8.51
N PRO A 133 25.74 -7.88 7.31
CA PRO A 133 25.57 -9.08 6.52
C PRO A 133 26.88 -9.50 5.81
N MET A 134 27.05 -10.81 5.67
CA MET A 134 28.05 -11.43 4.79
C MET A 134 27.34 -12.25 3.71
N LEU A 135 27.81 -12.13 2.47
CA LEU A 135 27.31 -12.88 1.33
C LEU A 135 28.11 -14.18 1.16
N VAL A 136 27.46 -15.26 0.75
CA VAL A 136 28.13 -16.56 0.51
C VAL A 136 27.79 -17.05 -0.89
N ALA A 137 28.82 -17.28 -1.70
CA ALA A 137 28.69 -17.79 -3.06
C ALA A 137 28.62 -19.32 -3.06
N ALA A 138 27.41 -19.89 -2.98
CA ALA A 138 27.19 -21.34 -3.05
C ALA A 138 26.71 -21.82 -4.45
N ASP A 139 26.50 -20.89 -5.39
CA ASP A 139 26.26 -21.21 -6.81
C ASP A 139 27.59 -21.46 -7.55
N ILE A 140 28.10 -22.69 -7.44
CA ILE A 140 29.35 -23.12 -8.10
C ILE A 140 29.15 -23.60 -9.54
N TYR A 141 27.90 -23.89 -9.94
CA TYR A 141 27.61 -24.52 -11.23
C TYR A 141 27.45 -23.50 -12.35
N ARG A 142 26.91 -22.32 -12.06
CA ARG A 142 26.65 -21.31 -13.07
C ARG A 142 27.95 -20.53 -13.38
N PRO A 143 28.34 -20.42 -14.67
CA PRO A 143 29.53 -19.66 -15.05
C PRO A 143 29.48 -18.22 -14.54
N ALA A 144 30.59 -17.78 -13.93
CA ALA A 144 30.75 -16.44 -13.37
C ALA A 144 29.77 -16.03 -12.26
N ALA A 145 28.99 -16.96 -11.67
CA ALA A 145 28.08 -16.64 -10.57
C ALA A 145 28.82 -16.14 -9.32
N ILE A 146 29.94 -16.78 -8.97
CA ILE A 146 30.83 -16.34 -7.89
C ILE A 146 31.33 -14.91 -8.16
N LYS A 147 31.87 -14.66 -9.36
CA LYS A 147 32.35 -13.33 -9.76
C LYS A 147 31.23 -12.29 -9.74
N GLN A 148 30.02 -12.65 -10.16
CA GLN A 148 28.85 -11.77 -10.12
C GLN A 148 28.54 -11.35 -8.68
N LEU A 149 28.52 -12.29 -7.73
CA LEU A 149 28.29 -11.99 -6.33
C LEU A 149 29.43 -11.17 -5.72
N GLU A 150 30.69 -11.45 -6.08
CA GLU A 150 31.86 -10.66 -5.67
C GLU A 150 31.81 -9.22 -6.19
N THR A 151 31.44 -9.01 -7.45
CA THR A 151 31.25 -7.67 -8.02
C THR A 151 30.15 -6.93 -7.27
N LEU A 152 29.03 -7.61 -6.98
CA LEU A 152 27.93 -7.04 -6.22
C LEU A 152 28.36 -6.69 -4.78
N GLY A 153 29.11 -7.57 -4.12
CA GLY A 153 29.69 -7.32 -2.80
C GLY A 153 30.63 -6.13 -2.79
N LYS A 154 31.50 -5.99 -3.79
CA LYS A 154 32.38 -4.82 -3.96
C LYS A 154 31.59 -3.53 -4.17
N GLN A 155 30.56 -3.54 -5.02
CA GLN A 155 29.68 -2.39 -5.25
C GLN A 155 28.94 -1.97 -3.98
N LEU A 156 28.54 -2.96 -3.17
CA LEU A 156 27.88 -2.71 -1.91
C LEU A 156 28.85 -2.49 -0.75
N ASP A 157 30.16 -2.63 -0.89
CA ASP A 157 31.11 -2.64 0.23
C ASP A 157 30.69 -3.66 1.31
N MET A 158 30.58 -4.93 0.90
CA MET A 158 30.18 -6.07 1.73
C MET A 158 31.11 -7.27 1.50
N PRO A 159 31.41 -8.05 2.56
CA PRO A 159 32.24 -9.24 2.44
C PRO A 159 31.47 -10.35 1.70
N VAL A 160 32.19 -11.02 0.80
CA VAL A 160 31.71 -12.19 0.06
C VAL A 160 32.64 -13.35 0.38
N PHE A 161 32.07 -14.43 0.92
CA PHE A 161 32.77 -15.68 1.15
C PHE A 161 32.64 -16.61 -0.07
N SER A 162 33.77 -17.10 -0.56
CA SER A 162 33.88 -18.00 -1.71
C SER A 162 35.13 -18.88 -1.56
N LEU A 163 35.04 -20.14 -1.98
CA LEU A 163 36.16 -21.09 -2.06
C LEU A 163 36.45 -21.57 -3.50
N GLY A 164 35.92 -20.85 -4.49
CA GLY A 164 35.98 -21.23 -5.91
C GLY A 164 34.90 -22.23 -6.31
N ASP A 165 35.03 -22.80 -7.51
CA ASP A 165 34.04 -23.69 -8.14
C ASP A 165 34.34 -25.19 -7.95
N GLN A 166 35.48 -25.53 -7.36
CA GLN A 166 35.91 -26.92 -7.12
C GLN A 166 35.51 -27.46 -5.74
N VAL A 167 34.94 -26.62 -4.87
CA VAL A 167 34.55 -26.98 -3.50
C VAL A 167 33.03 -27.12 -3.44
N SER A 168 32.55 -28.20 -2.80
CA SER A 168 31.10 -28.44 -2.70
C SER A 168 30.35 -27.31 -1.98
N PRO A 169 29.10 -27.01 -2.35
CA PRO A 169 28.29 -25.98 -1.69
C PRO A 169 28.08 -26.23 -0.20
N VAL A 170 28.04 -27.50 0.21
CA VAL A 170 27.92 -27.92 1.61
C VAL A 170 29.13 -27.46 2.44
N GLU A 171 30.33 -27.67 1.91
CA GLU A 171 31.57 -27.26 2.59
C GLU A 171 31.72 -25.73 2.59
N ILE A 172 31.35 -25.07 1.49
CA ILE A 172 31.32 -23.60 1.42
C ILE A 172 30.40 -23.03 2.50
N ALA A 173 29.17 -23.54 2.63
CA ALA A 173 28.22 -23.07 3.64
C ALA A 173 28.74 -23.29 5.06
N LYS A 174 29.35 -24.44 5.34
CA LYS A 174 29.93 -24.78 6.64
C LYS A 174 31.04 -23.81 7.04
N GLN A 175 32.01 -23.58 6.15
CA GLN A 175 33.13 -22.70 6.41
C GLN A 175 32.70 -21.23 6.47
N ALA A 176 31.73 -20.83 5.65
CA ALA A 176 31.15 -19.49 5.70
C ALA A 176 30.55 -19.18 7.08
N ILE A 177 29.81 -20.11 7.68
CA ILE A 177 29.22 -19.90 9.01
C ILE A 177 30.30 -19.80 10.09
N ALA A 178 31.37 -20.60 9.99
CA ALA A 178 32.50 -20.49 10.91
C ALA A 178 33.19 -19.13 10.78
N LYS A 179 33.44 -18.68 9.54
CA LYS A 179 34.06 -17.39 9.25
C LYS A 179 33.20 -16.20 9.72
N ALA A 180 31.88 -16.29 9.50
CA ALA A 180 30.93 -15.29 9.97
C ALA A 180 30.94 -15.12 11.50
N LYS A 181 31.11 -16.22 12.24
CA LYS A 181 31.22 -16.18 13.70
C LYS A 181 32.53 -15.56 14.17
N GLU A 182 33.63 -15.88 13.50
CA GLU A 182 34.95 -15.32 13.76
C GLU A 182 34.97 -13.80 13.53
N ASP A 183 34.42 -13.35 12.40
CA ASP A 183 34.42 -11.94 11.98
C ASP A 183 33.25 -11.13 12.57
N HIS A 184 32.45 -11.75 13.44
CA HIS A 184 31.29 -11.14 14.12
C HIS A 184 30.25 -10.53 13.17
N HIS A 185 29.90 -11.27 12.11
CA HIS A 185 28.78 -10.94 11.23
C HIS A 185 27.43 -11.30 11.87
N ASP A 186 26.44 -10.42 11.70
CA ASP A 186 25.10 -10.61 12.27
C ASP A 186 24.20 -11.47 11.37
N TYR A 187 24.45 -11.44 10.07
CA TYR A 187 23.67 -12.12 9.04
C TYR A 187 24.57 -12.83 8.04
N VAL A 188 24.18 -14.03 7.63
CA VAL A 188 24.82 -14.79 6.56
C VAL A 188 23.78 -15.10 5.51
N LEU A 189 24.00 -14.62 4.28
CA LEU A 189 23.08 -14.82 3.16
C LEU A 189 23.71 -15.77 2.14
N ILE A 190 23.16 -16.98 2.02
CA ILE A 190 23.67 -18.04 1.16
C ILE A 190 22.93 -17.98 -0.18
N ASP A 191 23.65 -17.63 -1.25
CA ASP A 191 23.14 -17.65 -2.62
C ASP A 191 23.41 -19.03 -3.26
N THR A 192 22.37 -19.84 -3.42
CA THR A 192 22.50 -21.20 -3.99
C THR A 192 22.30 -21.18 -5.51
N ALA A 193 22.72 -22.26 -6.17
CA ALA A 193 22.40 -22.49 -7.57
C ALA A 193 20.87 -22.58 -7.81
N GLY A 194 20.45 -22.29 -9.03
CA GLY A 194 19.08 -22.58 -9.51
C GLY A 194 19.09 -23.55 -10.68
N ARG A 195 17.99 -24.29 -10.84
CA ARG A 195 17.74 -25.13 -12.02
C ARG A 195 16.36 -24.86 -12.62
N LEU A 196 16.18 -25.30 -13.86
CA LEU A 196 14.94 -25.16 -14.65
C LEU A 196 13.86 -26.17 -14.23
N HIS A 197 14.27 -27.34 -13.75
CA HIS A 197 13.40 -28.38 -13.21
C HIS A 197 13.87 -28.76 -11.80
N ILE A 198 12.93 -29.25 -10.99
CA ILE A 198 13.24 -29.84 -9.69
C ILE A 198 14.02 -31.12 -9.98
N ASP A 199 15.33 -31.03 -9.87
CA ASP A 199 16.26 -32.14 -10.04
C ASP A 199 16.51 -32.74 -8.65
N GLU A 200 16.27 -34.04 -8.50
CA GLU A 200 16.41 -34.73 -7.20
C GLU A 200 17.84 -34.57 -6.64
N GLU A 201 18.87 -34.62 -7.49
CA GLU A 201 20.26 -34.48 -7.04
C GLU A 201 20.54 -33.08 -6.45
N LEU A 202 19.96 -32.03 -7.06
CA LEU A 202 20.12 -30.67 -6.55
C LEU A 202 19.36 -30.49 -5.24
N MET A 203 18.15 -31.02 -5.17
CA MET A 203 17.35 -30.90 -3.96
C MET A 203 17.98 -31.64 -2.78
N ASP A 204 18.58 -32.81 -3.03
CA ASP A 204 19.38 -33.53 -2.05
C ASP A 204 20.61 -32.73 -1.61
N GLU A 205 21.27 -32.03 -2.52
CA GLU A 205 22.37 -31.13 -2.18
C GLU A 205 21.88 -29.94 -1.31
N LEU A 206 20.78 -29.30 -1.68
CA LEU A 206 20.19 -28.21 -0.90
C LEU A 206 19.74 -28.69 0.49
N ALA A 207 19.24 -29.92 0.59
CA ALA A 207 18.91 -30.55 1.86
C ALA A 207 20.17 -30.75 2.72
N LYS A 208 21.28 -31.22 2.14
CA LYS A 208 22.58 -31.33 2.84
C LYS A 208 23.12 -29.97 3.28
N VAL A 209 22.99 -28.94 2.43
CA VAL A 209 23.36 -27.56 2.79
C VAL A 209 22.51 -27.10 3.98
N LYS A 210 21.19 -27.33 3.95
CA LYS A 210 20.28 -27.00 5.06
C LYS A 210 20.67 -27.71 6.36
N GLU A 211 21.03 -28.99 6.31
CA GLU A 211 21.42 -29.76 7.50
C GLU A 211 22.68 -29.21 8.18
N VAL A 212 23.66 -28.80 7.38
CA VAL A 212 24.93 -28.26 7.89
C VAL A 212 24.79 -26.79 8.29
N ALA A 213 24.09 -26.00 7.48
CA ALA A 213 23.95 -24.56 7.68
C ALA A 213 22.90 -24.19 8.75
N LYS A 214 21.92 -25.06 8.98
CA LYS A 214 20.77 -24.85 9.89
C LYS A 214 20.18 -23.45 9.74
N PRO A 215 19.70 -23.08 8.54
CA PRO A 215 19.21 -21.73 8.27
C PRO A 215 18.02 -21.38 9.17
N ASP A 216 18.01 -20.16 9.70
CA ASP A 216 16.87 -19.58 10.43
C ASP A 216 15.72 -19.27 9.46
N GLU A 217 16.05 -18.85 8.24
CA GLU A 217 15.08 -18.67 7.16
C GLU A 217 15.55 -19.27 5.83
N ILE A 218 14.60 -19.87 5.12
CA ILE A 218 14.78 -20.37 3.76
C ILE A 218 13.81 -19.62 2.87
N PHE A 219 14.38 -18.77 2.01
CA PHE A 219 13.63 -17.90 1.12
C PHE A 219 13.58 -18.48 -0.29
N LEU A 220 12.36 -18.76 -0.74
CA LEU A 220 12.11 -19.05 -2.14
C LEU A 220 11.99 -17.75 -2.92
N VAL A 221 12.89 -17.55 -3.88
CA VAL A 221 12.84 -16.43 -4.81
C VAL A 221 12.08 -16.85 -6.06
N VAL A 222 11.02 -16.13 -6.37
CA VAL A 222 10.14 -16.41 -7.51
C VAL A 222 9.96 -15.15 -8.34
N ASP A 223 10.04 -15.30 -9.66
CA ASP A 223 9.69 -14.25 -10.60
C ASP A 223 8.16 -14.11 -10.68
N ALA A 224 7.63 -12.92 -10.43
CA ALA A 224 6.20 -12.63 -10.48
C ALA A 224 5.56 -12.82 -11.86
N MET A 225 6.36 -12.93 -12.93
CA MET A 225 5.90 -13.34 -14.28
C MET A 225 5.59 -14.83 -14.36
N THR A 226 6.14 -15.64 -13.47
CA THR A 226 5.97 -17.10 -13.47
C THR A 226 4.58 -17.42 -12.94
N GLY A 227 3.68 -17.85 -13.82
CA GLY A 227 2.28 -18.16 -13.49
C GLY A 227 2.12 -19.46 -12.67
N GLN A 228 1.40 -20.43 -13.22
CA GLN A 228 1.08 -21.67 -12.51
C GLN A 228 2.31 -22.50 -12.12
N ASP A 229 3.38 -22.46 -12.90
CA ASP A 229 4.59 -23.25 -12.64
C ASP A 229 5.26 -22.86 -11.33
N ALA A 230 5.13 -21.58 -10.92
CA ALA A 230 5.63 -21.11 -9.63
C ALA A 230 4.99 -21.84 -8.45
N VAL A 231 3.74 -22.27 -8.58
CA VAL A 231 2.99 -22.96 -7.53
C VAL A 231 3.54 -24.36 -7.31
N ASN A 232 3.73 -25.12 -8.40
CA ASN A 232 4.28 -26.48 -8.34
C ASN A 232 5.70 -26.47 -7.77
N VAL A 233 6.51 -25.50 -8.20
CA VAL A 233 7.86 -25.31 -7.69
C VAL A 233 7.84 -24.95 -6.21
N ALA A 234 7.02 -23.98 -5.82
CA ALA A 234 6.95 -23.59 -4.41
C ALA A 234 6.50 -24.75 -3.51
N GLN A 235 5.56 -25.57 -3.98
CA GLN A 235 5.11 -26.76 -3.25
C GLN A 235 6.24 -27.77 -3.05
N SER A 236 6.95 -28.14 -4.12
CA SER A 236 8.04 -29.12 -4.03
C SER A 236 9.20 -28.63 -3.14
N PHE A 237 9.61 -27.37 -3.29
CA PHE A 237 10.63 -26.78 -2.43
C PHE A 237 10.16 -26.71 -0.97
N HIS A 238 8.88 -26.45 -0.71
CA HIS A 238 8.32 -26.44 0.64
C HIS A 238 8.33 -27.83 1.27
N GLU A 239 7.90 -28.86 0.52
CA GLU A 239 7.85 -30.25 1.02
C GLU A 239 9.23 -30.78 1.40
N GLN A 240 10.28 -30.45 0.63
CA GLN A 240 11.63 -30.98 0.87
C GLN A 240 12.46 -30.10 1.81
N LEU A 241 12.40 -28.77 1.66
CA LEU A 241 13.26 -27.85 2.40
C LEU A 241 12.54 -27.12 3.54
N GLY A 242 11.21 -27.11 3.59
CA GLY A 242 10.46 -26.38 4.63
C GLY A 242 10.68 -24.87 4.53
N LEU A 243 10.16 -24.26 3.47
CA LEU A 243 10.31 -22.83 3.21
C LEU A 243 9.70 -21.99 4.34
N THR A 244 10.39 -20.92 4.74
CA THR A 244 9.93 -19.99 5.79
C THR A 244 9.46 -18.66 5.24
N GLY A 245 9.87 -18.33 4.00
CA GLY A 245 9.47 -17.10 3.33
C GLY A 245 9.55 -17.18 1.81
N VAL A 246 8.80 -16.31 1.15
CA VAL A 246 8.85 -16.11 -0.30
C VAL A 246 9.26 -14.68 -0.61
N VAL A 247 10.12 -14.51 -1.61
CA VAL A 247 10.49 -13.21 -2.17
C VAL A 247 10.06 -13.16 -3.63
N LEU A 248 9.21 -12.19 -3.96
CA LEU A 248 8.73 -11.99 -5.32
C LEU A 248 9.60 -10.97 -6.03
N THR A 249 10.10 -11.30 -7.22
CA THR A 249 10.89 -10.38 -8.05
C THR A 249 10.07 -9.87 -9.24
N LYS A 250 10.52 -8.77 -9.84
CA LYS A 250 9.90 -8.15 -11.03
C LYS A 250 8.43 -7.75 -10.83
N LEU A 251 8.05 -7.29 -9.64
CA LEU A 251 6.71 -6.76 -9.34
C LEU A 251 6.45 -5.35 -9.89
N ASP A 252 7.48 -4.73 -10.47
CA ASP A 252 7.43 -3.48 -11.21
C ASP A 252 6.98 -3.65 -12.67
N GLY A 253 7.04 -4.87 -13.22
CA GLY A 253 6.50 -5.17 -14.55
C GLY A 253 4.97 -5.16 -14.61
N ASP A 254 4.39 -5.48 -15.78
CA ASP A 254 2.94 -5.76 -15.96
C ASP A 254 2.54 -7.10 -15.30
N THR A 255 3.27 -7.50 -14.25
CA THR A 255 3.14 -8.77 -13.56
C THR A 255 1.93 -8.77 -12.67
N ARG A 256 1.16 -9.85 -12.81
CA ARG A 256 -0.23 -9.85 -12.41
C ARG A 256 -0.48 -10.14 -10.93
N GLY A 257 0.58 -10.28 -10.12
CA GLY A 257 0.49 -10.65 -8.71
C GLY A 257 -0.14 -12.02 -8.42
N GLY A 258 -0.64 -12.75 -9.44
CA GLY A 258 -1.39 -14.00 -9.24
C GLY A 258 -0.55 -15.16 -8.74
N ALA A 259 0.75 -15.16 -9.06
CA ALA A 259 1.72 -16.09 -8.49
C ALA A 259 1.80 -15.96 -6.96
N ALA A 260 1.78 -14.72 -6.44
CA ALA A 260 1.84 -14.42 -5.00
C ALA A 260 0.71 -15.10 -4.23
N LEU A 261 -0.53 -14.88 -4.71
CA LEU A 261 -1.75 -15.46 -4.15
C LEU A 261 -1.69 -16.99 -4.17
N SER A 262 -1.26 -17.55 -5.29
CA SER A 262 -1.27 -18.99 -5.49
C SER A 262 -0.23 -19.71 -4.64
N ILE A 263 0.98 -19.14 -4.52
CA ILE A 263 2.05 -19.71 -3.69
C ILE A 263 1.65 -19.71 -2.23
N LYS A 264 1.14 -18.58 -1.71
CA LYS A 264 0.73 -18.50 -0.30
C LYS A 264 -0.41 -19.45 0.01
N ALA A 265 -1.40 -19.56 -0.88
CA ALA A 265 -2.55 -20.44 -0.68
C ALA A 265 -2.16 -21.93 -0.64
N VAL A 266 -1.15 -22.35 -1.42
CA VAL A 266 -0.73 -23.77 -1.49
C VAL A 266 0.31 -24.12 -0.42
N THR A 267 1.32 -23.27 -0.21
CA THR A 267 2.45 -23.57 0.69
C THR A 267 2.25 -23.05 2.11
N ASN A 268 1.22 -22.22 2.33
CA ASN A 268 1.04 -21.43 3.55
C ASN A 268 2.27 -20.60 3.97
N THR A 269 3.24 -20.40 3.07
CA THR A 269 4.50 -19.70 3.37
C THR A 269 4.30 -18.19 3.18
N PRO A 270 4.63 -17.34 4.16
CA PRO A 270 4.43 -15.89 4.05
C PRO A 270 5.34 -15.27 2.98
N ILE A 271 4.82 -14.27 2.27
CA ILE A 271 5.62 -13.45 1.37
C ILE A 271 6.26 -12.33 2.20
N LYS A 272 7.59 -12.27 2.18
CA LYS A 272 8.38 -11.38 3.05
C LYS A 272 8.77 -10.09 2.34
N PHE A 273 9.20 -10.22 1.09
CA PHE A 273 9.75 -9.10 0.31
C PHE A 273 9.26 -9.09 -1.14
N ALA A 274 9.25 -7.90 -1.72
CA ALA A 274 8.95 -7.61 -3.11
C ALA A 274 10.12 -6.84 -3.74
N GLY A 275 10.62 -7.33 -4.87
CA GLY A 275 11.58 -6.64 -5.72
C GLY A 275 10.84 -5.78 -6.75
N MET A 276 11.07 -4.46 -6.68
CA MET A 276 10.37 -3.44 -7.48
C MET A 276 11.28 -2.82 -8.57
N GLY A 277 12.19 -3.60 -9.13
CA GLY A 277 13.11 -3.15 -10.19
C GLY A 277 14.48 -3.79 -10.11
N GLU A 278 15.40 -3.37 -10.97
CA GLU A 278 16.75 -3.98 -11.07
C GLU A 278 17.77 -3.38 -10.10
N LYS A 279 17.57 -2.14 -9.68
CA LYS A 279 18.52 -1.41 -8.81
C LYS A 279 18.68 -2.08 -7.44
N LEU A 280 19.85 -1.94 -6.82
CA LEU A 280 20.20 -2.59 -5.55
C LEU A 280 19.40 -2.09 -4.32
N ASP A 281 18.66 -1.00 -4.46
CA ASP A 281 17.74 -0.43 -3.48
C ASP A 281 16.27 -0.76 -3.76
N ALA A 282 15.97 -1.38 -4.91
CA ALA A 282 14.62 -1.75 -5.34
C ALA A 282 14.13 -3.07 -4.70
N ILE A 283 14.14 -3.12 -3.37
CA ILE A 283 13.51 -4.16 -2.56
C ILE A 283 12.73 -3.52 -1.41
N GLU A 284 11.51 -3.99 -1.20
CA GLU A 284 10.66 -3.54 -0.12
C GLU A 284 10.01 -4.71 0.61
N ALA A 285 9.54 -4.45 1.83
CA ALA A 285 8.75 -5.43 2.54
C ALA A 285 7.41 -5.63 1.83
N PHE A 286 6.94 -6.88 1.80
CA PHE A 286 5.66 -7.19 1.17
C PHE A 286 4.50 -6.78 2.09
N HIS A 287 3.58 -5.98 1.56
CA HIS A 287 2.39 -5.53 2.27
C HIS A 287 1.13 -6.09 1.56
N PRO A 288 0.50 -7.15 2.11
CA PRO A 288 -0.67 -7.80 1.50
C PRO A 288 -1.81 -6.82 1.18
N ALA A 289 -2.12 -5.90 2.10
CA ALA A 289 -3.18 -4.91 1.92
C ALA A 289 -2.92 -3.96 0.74
N ARG A 290 -1.69 -3.48 0.58
CA ARG A 290 -1.32 -2.62 -0.55
C ARG A 290 -1.40 -3.37 -1.88
N MET A 291 -0.99 -4.63 -1.87
CA MET A 291 -1.07 -5.49 -3.06
C MET A 291 -2.52 -5.79 -3.42
N ALA A 292 -3.41 -6.04 -2.45
CA ALA A 292 -4.84 -6.23 -2.72
C ALA A 292 -5.45 -4.96 -3.34
N SER A 293 -5.12 -3.78 -2.82
CA SER A 293 -5.59 -2.51 -3.37
C SER A 293 -5.04 -2.23 -4.77
N ARG A 294 -3.78 -2.57 -5.04
CA ARG A 294 -3.16 -2.48 -6.38
C ARG A 294 -3.82 -3.44 -7.36
N ILE A 295 -4.12 -4.67 -6.91
CA ILE A 295 -4.83 -5.67 -7.71
C ILE A 295 -6.23 -5.16 -8.08
N LEU A 296 -6.96 -4.57 -7.15
CA LEU A 296 -8.29 -4.06 -7.45
C LEU A 296 -8.27 -2.77 -8.30
N GLY A 297 -7.10 -2.19 -8.56
CA GLY A 297 -6.98 -0.90 -9.27
C GLY A 297 -7.63 0.25 -8.51
N MET A 298 -7.76 0.12 -7.18
CA MET A 298 -8.57 0.99 -6.33
C MET A 298 -7.79 1.53 -5.13
N GLY A 299 -6.47 1.73 -5.27
CA GLY A 299 -5.63 2.36 -4.23
C GLY A 299 -6.23 3.68 -3.72
N ASP A 300 -6.89 4.43 -4.61
CA ASP A 300 -7.45 5.74 -4.31
C ASP A 300 -8.87 5.69 -3.71
N VAL A 301 -9.71 4.74 -4.14
CA VAL A 301 -11.10 4.62 -3.65
C VAL A 301 -11.15 4.05 -2.23
N LEU A 302 -10.20 3.19 -1.88
CA LEU A 302 -10.10 2.63 -0.54
C LEU A 302 -9.55 3.64 0.47
N THR A 303 -8.57 4.46 0.07
CA THR A 303 -8.15 5.62 0.86
C THR A 303 -9.34 6.55 1.12
N LEU A 304 -10.23 6.73 0.15
CA LEU A 304 -11.49 7.48 0.32
C LEU A 304 -12.50 6.77 1.23
N ILE A 305 -12.57 5.45 1.24
CA ILE A 305 -13.45 4.66 2.12
C ILE A 305 -12.94 4.65 3.57
N GLU A 306 -11.64 4.48 3.78
CA GLU A 306 -10.98 4.59 5.08
C GLU A 306 -11.10 6.02 5.62
N LYS A 307 -10.86 7.02 4.77
CA LYS A 307 -11.11 8.43 5.13
C LYS A 307 -12.58 8.68 5.41
N ALA A 308 -13.53 8.11 4.66
CA ALA A 308 -14.96 8.23 4.93
C ALA A 308 -15.38 7.55 6.25
N GLN A 309 -14.73 6.44 6.64
CA GLN A 309 -14.93 5.82 7.95
C GLN A 309 -14.29 6.64 9.08
N ALA A 310 -13.13 7.26 8.83
CA ALA A 310 -12.43 8.11 9.80
C ALA A 310 -13.02 9.54 9.94
N THR A 311 -13.78 10.03 8.94
CA THR A 311 -14.36 11.39 8.95
C THR A 311 -15.82 11.46 9.39
N VAL A 312 -16.45 10.33 9.74
CA VAL A 312 -17.78 10.36 10.35
C VAL A 312 -17.64 10.42 11.87
N ASP A 313 -17.10 11.54 12.33
CA ASP A 313 -17.25 11.97 13.71
C ASP A 313 -18.60 12.72 13.77
N GLU A 314 -19.70 11.95 13.88
CA GLU A 314 -21.07 12.47 13.83
C GLU A 314 -21.30 13.64 14.80
N GLU A 315 -20.55 13.68 15.90
CA GLU A 315 -20.61 14.76 16.89
C GLU A 315 -20.01 16.07 16.37
N LYS A 316 -18.82 16.05 15.76
CA LYS A 316 -18.20 17.25 15.16
C LYS A 316 -19.00 17.78 13.98
N ALA A 317 -19.60 16.89 13.18
CA ALA A 317 -20.47 17.29 12.09
C ALA A 317 -21.76 17.99 12.60
N LYS A 318 -22.36 17.48 13.69
CA LYS A 318 -23.53 18.11 14.35
C LYS A 318 -23.18 19.44 15.00
N GLU A 319 -22.00 19.53 15.64
CA GLU A 319 -21.52 20.78 16.26
C GLU A 319 -21.25 21.86 15.21
N LEU A 320 -20.63 21.48 14.09
CA LEU A 320 -20.43 22.35 12.94
C LEU A 320 -21.77 22.77 12.31
N GLU A 321 -22.74 21.84 12.15
CA GLU A 321 -24.08 22.17 11.66
C GLU A 321 -24.80 23.15 12.60
N GLN A 322 -24.66 22.97 13.92
CA GLN A 322 -25.25 23.85 14.93
C GLN A 322 -24.62 25.23 14.91
N LYS A 323 -23.28 25.33 14.83
CA LYS A 323 -22.54 26.59 14.67
C LYS A 323 -22.87 27.29 13.34
N MET A 324 -23.07 26.52 12.26
CA MET A 324 -23.51 27.03 10.96
C MET A 324 -24.95 27.57 11.00
N ARG A 325 -25.84 26.95 11.80
CA ARG A 325 -27.21 27.44 12.02
C ARG A 325 -27.25 28.73 12.86
N THR A 326 -26.32 28.90 13.81
CA THR A 326 -26.27 30.06 14.71
C THR A 326 -25.47 31.26 14.17
N LEU A 327 -24.92 31.17 12.94
CA LEU A 327 -24.10 32.23 12.32
C LEU A 327 -22.86 32.63 13.13
N SER A 328 -22.43 31.78 14.07
CA SER A 328 -21.33 32.04 15.00
C SER A 328 -20.01 31.49 14.47
N PHE A 329 -19.72 31.72 13.18
CA PHE A 329 -18.48 31.27 12.55
C PHE A 329 -17.36 32.27 12.83
N THR A 330 -16.32 31.83 13.54
CA THR A 330 -15.20 32.67 14.02
C THR A 330 -13.90 32.36 13.30
N LEU A 331 -12.86 33.19 13.49
CA LEU A 331 -11.53 32.92 12.93
C LEU A 331 -10.85 31.69 13.56
N ASP A 332 -11.23 31.31 14.78
CA ASP A 332 -10.75 30.07 15.40
C ASP A 332 -11.34 28.85 14.69
N ASP A 333 -12.63 28.87 14.34
CA ASP A 333 -13.26 27.82 13.53
C ASP A 333 -12.64 27.75 12.12
N PHE A 334 -12.30 28.91 11.53
CA PHE A 334 -11.61 28.96 10.23
C PHE A 334 -10.22 28.32 10.28
N LEU A 335 -9.45 28.57 11.35
CA LEU A 335 -8.14 27.98 11.54
C LEU A 335 -8.23 26.46 11.73
N GLU A 336 -9.21 25.98 12.49
CA GLU A 336 -9.45 24.55 12.69
C GLU A 336 -9.76 23.84 11.37
N GLN A 337 -10.59 24.44 10.52
CA GLN A 337 -10.91 23.92 9.18
C GLN A 337 -9.67 23.86 8.27
N LEU A 338 -8.82 24.88 8.30
CA LEU A 338 -7.56 24.87 7.54
C LEU A 338 -6.58 23.81 8.06
N GLY A 339 -6.57 23.55 9.37
CA GLY A 339 -5.78 22.48 9.97
C GLY A 339 -6.21 21.09 9.51
N GLN A 340 -7.52 20.86 9.36
CA GLN A 340 -8.05 19.61 8.82
C GLN A 340 -7.65 19.41 7.35
N VAL A 341 -7.69 20.48 6.54
CA VAL A 341 -7.22 20.43 5.14
C VAL A 341 -5.72 20.10 5.07
N ARG A 342 -4.91 20.64 5.97
CA ARG A 342 -3.48 20.32 6.08
C ARG A 342 -3.22 18.84 6.40
N GLN A 343 -4.06 18.22 7.25
CA GLN A 343 -3.96 16.78 7.56
C GLN A 343 -4.34 15.88 6.38
N LEU A 344 -5.10 16.38 5.42
CA LEU A 344 -5.58 15.62 4.26
C LEU A 344 -4.56 15.52 3.11
N GLY A 345 -3.44 16.25 3.18
CA GLY A 345 -2.38 16.28 2.17
C GLY A 345 -2.58 17.37 1.11
N PRO A 346 -1.69 17.46 0.10
CA PRO A 346 -1.81 18.43 -0.98
C PRO A 346 -3.14 18.26 -1.73
N LEU A 347 -3.96 19.32 -1.76
CA LEU A 347 -5.24 19.36 -2.48
C LEU A 347 -5.11 19.00 -3.97
N ASP A 348 -3.91 19.13 -4.53
CA ASP A 348 -3.59 18.75 -5.91
C ASP A 348 -3.72 17.23 -6.15
N GLU A 349 -3.36 16.38 -5.17
CA GLU A 349 -3.57 14.93 -5.25
C GLU A 349 -5.06 14.59 -5.11
N LEU A 350 -5.78 15.27 -4.20
CA LEU A 350 -7.22 15.07 -4.01
C LEU A 350 -8.07 15.53 -5.21
N LEU A 351 -7.67 16.61 -5.89
CA LEU A 351 -8.32 17.09 -7.11
C LEU A 351 -7.99 16.21 -8.33
N GLY A 352 -6.77 15.65 -8.39
CA GLY A 352 -6.38 14.64 -9.37
C GLY A 352 -7.17 13.32 -9.23
N MET A 353 -7.62 13.01 -8.02
CA MET A 353 -8.39 11.81 -7.66
C MET A 353 -9.92 11.95 -7.84
N LEU A 354 -10.45 13.14 -8.17
CA LEU A 354 -11.89 13.35 -8.33
C LEU A 354 -12.36 12.95 -9.75
N PRO A 355 -13.22 11.93 -9.91
CA PRO A 355 -13.71 11.52 -11.22
C PRO A 355 -14.54 12.64 -11.86
N GLY A 356 -14.05 13.18 -12.98
CA GLY A 356 -14.68 14.28 -13.72
C GLY A 356 -14.07 15.67 -13.49
N ALA A 357 -13.05 15.82 -12.64
CA ALA A 357 -12.36 17.10 -12.43
C ALA A 357 -11.73 17.67 -13.72
N ASN A 358 -11.34 16.80 -14.67
CA ASN A 358 -10.89 17.21 -16.00
C ASN A 358 -11.94 17.96 -16.83
N LYS A 359 -13.23 17.90 -16.47
CA LYS A 359 -14.32 18.63 -17.15
C LYS A 359 -14.58 20.02 -16.57
N ILE A 360 -14.04 20.35 -15.40
CA ILE A 360 -14.21 21.67 -14.77
C ILE A 360 -13.02 22.55 -15.17
N LYS A 361 -13.13 23.19 -16.36
CA LYS A 361 -12.15 24.19 -16.81
C LYS A 361 -12.14 25.36 -15.81
N GLY A 362 -11.02 25.58 -15.13
CA GLY A 362 -10.77 26.79 -14.31
C GLY A 362 -10.13 26.56 -12.94
N LEU A 363 -10.11 25.33 -12.41
CA LEU A 363 -9.57 25.08 -11.06
C LEU A 363 -8.09 24.63 -11.00
N LYS A 364 -7.43 24.39 -12.14
CA LYS A 364 -6.02 23.93 -12.19
C LYS A 364 -4.98 24.89 -11.58
N ASN A 365 -5.37 26.12 -11.21
CA ASN A 365 -4.45 27.16 -10.72
C ASN A 365 -4.62 27.51 -9.25
N ALA A 366 -5.44 26.79 -8.48
CA ALA A 366 -5.56 27.00 -7.05
C ALA A 366 -4.49 26.18 -6.29
N GLN A 367 -3.21 26.47 -6.56
CA GLN A 367 -2.12 25.95 -5.73
C GLN A 367 -2.29 26.50 -4.31
N VAL A 368 -2.77 25.65 -3.40
CA VAL A 368 -2.77 25.96 -1.97
C VAL A 368 -1.37 25.63 -1.46
N ASP A 369 -0.49 26.62 -1.51
CA ASP A 369 0.87 26.51 -0.98
C ASP A 369 0.82 26.25 0.54
N GLU A 370 1.38 25.13 1.01
CA GLU A 370 1.45 24.78 2.43
C GLU A 370 2.06 25.90 3.28
N LYS A 371 2.99 26.69 2.71
CA LYS A 371 3.58 27.84 3.39
C LYS A 371 2.54 28.91 3.69
N GLN A 372 1.54 29.10 2.82
CA GLN A 372 0.46 30.07 3.03
C GLN A 372 -0.44 29.67 4.20
N ILE A 373 -0.66 28.37 4.44
CA ILE A 373 -1.43 27.90 5.60
C ILE A 373 -0.70 28.25 6.90
N GLY A 374 0.62 28.05 6.93
CA GLY A 374 1.45 28.46 8.08
C GLY A 374 1.41 29.96 8.34
N HIS A 375 1.41 30.80 7.29
CA HIS A 375 1.27 32.24 7.44
C HIS A 375 -0.11 32.66 7.97
N ILE A 376 -1.18 32.01 7.51
CA ILE A 376 -2.54 32.25 8.01
C ILE A 376 -2.64 31.89 9.50
N GLU A 377 -2.06 30.75 9.90
CA GLU A 377 -2.01 30.33 11.31
C GLU A 377 -1.27 31.35 12.18
N ALA A 378 -0.11 31.83 11.73
CA ALA A 378 0.65 32.85 12.44
C ALA A 378 -0.13 34.17 12.62
N ILE A 379 -0.87 34.60 11.59
CA ILE A 379 -1.73 35.80 11.64
C ILE A 379 -2.85 35.63 12.68
N ILE A 380 -3.59 34.51 12.63
CA ILE A 380 -4.74 34.26 13.52
C ILE A 380 -4.28 34.11 14.98
N ARG A 381 -3.17 33.41 15.21
CA ARG A 381 -2.58 33.27 16.56
C ARG A 381 -2.07 34.60 17.14
N SER A 382 -1.76 35.57 16.29
CA SER A 382 -1.34 36.93 16.70
C SER A 382 -2.51 37.87 17.03
N MET A 383 -3.75 37.40 16.90
CA MET A 383 -4.96 38.11 17.30
C MET A 383 -5.34 37.80 18.75
N THR A 384 -6.03 38.74 19.38
CA THR A 384 -6.71 38.50 20.66
C THR A 384 -7.99 37.70 20.45
N LYS A 385 -8.50 37.04 21.51
CA LYS A 385 -9.75 36.27 21.46
C LYS A 385 -10.92 37.09 20.90
N LEU A 386 -11.06 38.34 21.35
CA LEU A 386 -12.10 39.25 20.88
C LEU A 386 -11.99 39.55 19.37
N GLU A 387 -10.78 39.71 18.84
CA GLU A 387 -10.55 39.94 17.41
C GLU A 387 -10.81 38.69 16.56
N ARG A 388 -10.65 37.49 17.12
CA ARG A 388 -10.98 36.22 16.45
C ARG A 388 -12.48 35.95 16.40
N GLU A 389 -13.19 36.29 17.46
CA GLU A 389 -14.65 36.19 17.54
C GLU A 389 -15.34 37.29 16.72
N GLN A 390 -14.75 38.49 16.68
CA GLN A 390 -15.30 39.66 15.98
C GLN A 390 -14.25 40.32 15.06
N PRO A 391 -14.01 39.77 13.86
CA PRO A 391 -13.01 40.31 12.93
C PRO A 391 -13.29 41.75 12.46
N GLU A 392 -14.54 42.22 12.59
CA GLU A 392 -14.99 43.55 12.19
C GLU A 392 -14.33 44.68 12.99
N ILE A 393 -13.84 44.40 14.21
CA ILE A 393 -13.17 45.40 15.06
C ILE A 393 -11.71 45.67 14.66
N ILE A 394 -11.16 44.90 13.70
CA ILE A 394 -9.76 44.94 13.29
C ILE A 394 -9.50 46.20 12.44
N ASN A 395 -9.19 47.29 13.13
CA ASN A 395 -8.79 48.57 12.54
C ASN A 395 -7.30 48.60 12.12
N ALA A 396 -6.87 49.70 11.49
CA ALA A 396 -5.50 49.86 10.99
C ALA A 396 -4.41 49.71 12.08
N SER A 397 -4.69 50.16 13.31
CA SER A 397 -3.76 50.02 14.43
C SER A 397 -3.59 48.55 14.84
N ARG A 398 -4.70 47.80 14.96
CA ARG A 398 -4.69 46.36 15.25
C ARG A 398 -3.98 45.56 14.15
N LYS A 399 -4.19 45.91 12.87
CA LYS A 399 -3.48 45.27 11.75
C LYS A 399 -1.96 45.44 11.84
N LYS A 400 -1.47 46.63 12.22
CA LYS A 400 -0.03 46.85 12.43
C LYS A 400 0.54 46.00 13.56
N ARG A 401 -0.21 45.86 14.66
CA ARG A 401 0.20 45.00 15.79
C ARG A 401 0.25 43.53 15.39
N ILE A 402 -0.79 43.03 14.71
CA ILE A 402 -0.88 41.64 14.24
C ILE A 402 0.27 41.36 13.26
N ALA A 403 0.49 42.23 12.27
CA ALA A 403 1.57 42.11 11.28
C ALA A 403 2.95 41.97 11.94
N LYS A 404 3.23 42.78 12.97
CA LYS A 404 4.47 42.71 13.73
C LYS A 404 4.59 41.41 14.53
N GLY A 405 3.49 40.89 15.07
CA GLY A 405 3.45 39.64 15.84
C GLY A 405 3.58 38.39 14.99
N SER A 406 3.01 38.39 13.79
CA SER A 406 3.03 37.25 12.86
C SER A 406 4.21 37.26 11.89
N GLY A 407 4.99 38.35 11.84
CA GLY A 407 6.06 38.53 10.84
C GLY A 407 5.54 38.71 9.41
N THR A 408 4.30 39.18 9.26
CA THR A 408 3.62 39.35 7.97
C THR A 408 3.32 40.82 7.70
N THR A 409 2.74 41.11 6.53
CA THR A 409 2.36 42.45 6.10
C THR A 409 0.88 42.74 6.39
N VAL A 410 0.53 44.03 6.45
CA VAL A 410 -0.87 44.48 6.55
C VAL A 410 -1.71 44.03 5.35
N GLN A 411 -1.08 43.87 4.18
CA GLN A 411 -1.73 43.41 2.95
C GLN A 411 -2.19 41.95 3.07
N GLU A 412 -1.36 41.08 3.65
CA GLU A 412 -1.70 39.68 3.90
C GLU A 412 -2.84 39.55 4.91
N ILE A 413 -2.86 40.40 5.95
CA ILE A 413 -3.97 40.44 6.91
C ILE A 413 -5.28 40.86 6.23
N ASN A 414 -5.23 41.87 5.35
CA ASN A 414 -6.41 42.28 4.57
C ASN A 414 -6.91 41.16 3.65
N ARG A 415 -5.99 40.41 3.03
CA ARG A 415 -6.32 39.27 2.18
C ARG A 415 -7.01 38.17 2.98
N LEU A 416 -6.50 37.86 4.17
CA LEU A 416 -7.09 36.87 5.08
C LEU A 416 -8.49 37.27 5.54
N ILE A 417 -8.68 38.52 5.98
CA ILE A 417 -10.01 39.01 6.41
C ILE A 417 -11.00 38.93 5.24
N LYS A 418 -10.58 39.30 4.04
CA LYS A 418 -11.41 39.19 2.84
C LYS A 418 -11.78 37.73 2.53
N GLN A 419 -10.82 36.81 2.60
CA GLN A 419 -11.07 35.38 2.39
C GLN A 419 -12.05 34.80 3.42
N PHE A 420 -11.92 35.22 4.68
CA PHE A 420 -12.84 34.85 5.76
C PHE A 420 -14.26 35.39 5.50
N ASP A 421 -14.40 36.66 5.09
CA ASP A 421 -15.69 37.27 4.78
C ASP A 421 -16.36 36.61 3.56
N ASP A 422 -15.59 36.28 2.53
CA ASP A 422 -16.10 35.61 1.33
C ASP A 422 -16.58 34.19 1.65
N MET A 423 -15.86 33.49 2.54
CA MET A 423 -16.30 32.18 3.02
C MET A 423 -17.56 32.31 3.90
N LYS A 424 -17.65 33.31 4.77
CA LYS A 424 -18.86 33.59 5.59
C LYS A 424 -20.08 33.89 4.70
N LYS A 425 -19.90 34.61 3.59
CA LYS A 425 -20.95 34.83 2.58
C LYS A 425 -21.36 33.54 1.87
N MET A 426 -20.39 32.71 1.48
CA MET A 426 -20.66 31.41 0.84
C MET A 426 -21.44 30.47 1.77
N MET A 427 -21.03 30.39 3.05
CA MET A 427 -21.72 29.60 4.07
C MET A 427 -23.16 30.08 4.31
N LYS A 428 -23.39 31.39 4.34
CA LYS A 428 -24.73 31.99 4.45
C LYS A 428 -25.62 31.64 3.24
N THR A 429 -25.03 31.52 2.06
CA THR A 429 -25.74 31.18 0.82
C THR A 429 -26.11 29.69 0.77
N MET A 430 -25.21 28.79 1.20
CA MET A 430 -25.49 27.35 1.28
C MET A 430 -26.58 27.00 2.31
N THR A 431 -26.54 27.61 3.50
CA THR A 431 -27.59 27.44 4.52
C THR A 431 -28.94 27.99 4.04
N GLY A 432 -28.94 29.06 3.23
CA GLY A 432 -30.12 29.59 2.55
C GLY A 432 -30.73 28.63 1.52
N MET A 433 -29.90 27.98 0.68
CA MET A 433 -30.37 26.99 -0.30
C MET A 433 -30.95 25.71 0.33
N GLN A 434 -30.40 25.27 1.48
CA GLN A 434 -30.90 24.11 2.21
C GLN A 434 -32.29 24.37 2.83
N LYS A 435 -32.59 25.63 3.22
CA LYS A 435 -33.95 26.06 3.59
C LYS A 435 -34.90 26.14 2.38
N GLY A 436 -34.40 26.45 1.18
CA GLY A 436 -35.20 26.49 -0.05
C GLY A 436 -35.67 25.12 -0.53
N LYS A 437 -34.83 24.08 -0.44
CA LYS A 437 -35.20 22.70 -0.81
C LYS A 437 -36.22 22.04 0.13
N LYS A 438 -36.37 22.53 1.38
CA LYS A 438 -37.41 22.05 2.31
C LYS A 438 -38.80 22.69 2.10
N LYS A 439 -38.93 23.69 1.22
CA LYS A 439 -40.22 24.33 0.88
C LYS A 439 -40.78 23.96 -0.51
N GLY A 440 -40.14 23.05 -1.24
CA GLY A 440 -40.53 22.65 -2.60
C GLY A 440 -41.20 21.27 -2.76
N LEU A 441 -41.46 20.54 -1.67
CA LEU A 441 -42.03 19.17 -1.70
C LEU A 441 -43.26 19.04 -0.79
N GLY A 442 -44.13 20.03 -0.81
CA GLY A 442 -45.38 20.00 -0.04
C GLY A 442 -46.43 20.90 -0.69
N GLY A 443 -47.10 20.40 -1.72
CA GLY A 443 -48.26 21.07 -2.29
C GLY A 443 -48.35 21.02 -3.81
N LEU A 444 -48.42 19.83 -4.40
CA LEU A 444 -49.11 19.66 -5.69
C LEU A 444 -50.38 18.85 -5.41
N LYS A 445 -51.50 19.59 -5.35
CA LYS A 445 -52.85 19.06 -5.46
C LYS A 445 -52.94 18.27 -6.78
N PHE A 446 -53.37 17.02 -6.71
CA PHE A 446 -53.88 16.30 -7.86
C PHE A 446 -55.27 16.84 -8.23
N PRO A 447 -55.52 17.22 -9.50
CA PRO A 447 -56.86 17.26 -10.05
C PRO A 447 -57.06 16.06 -10.99
N PHE A 448 -57.94 15.15 -10.57
CA PHE A 448 -58.65 14.15 -11.38
C PHE A 448 -57.87 13.12 -12.23
N MET A 449 -58.34 11.88 -12.13
CA MET A 449 -57.96 10.61 -12.78
C MET A 449 -56.75 9.87 -12.22
#